data_AF-A0A936PAN6-F1
#
_entry.id   AF-A0A936PAN6-F1
#
_cell.length_a   1.000
_cell.length_b   1.000
_cell.length_c   1.000
_cell.angle_alpha   90.00
_cell.angle_beta   90.00
_cell.angle_gamma   90.00
#
_symmetry.space_group_name_H-M   'P 1'
#
loop_
_entity.id
_entity.type
_entity.pdbx_description
1 polymer ?
#
loop_
_entity_poly.entity_id
_entity_poly.type
_entity_poly.pdbx_seq_one_letter_code
_entity_poly.pdbx_strand_id
1 'polypeptide(L)'
;MKLGFLYHERLGHLALNTDLYLRRRHLGIIPSHEVHIFFVYSPANQQLVKMFSRRMVLINSEFLSKVFAPIGFFRTRFWEPLPFIGNEYDEFHSAPPQISFSANEEAKGQQFLNGMGITKDHWYACFFARDHRYYEVFSPNTDAAFSDHRNADIDTYRLAAEAIVRAGGWVVRMGSCVEKVFQMDHPRVIDYASICRDDFADIYITAHARFFVGTPSGATT
;
A
#
# COMPACT_ATOMS: atom_id res chain seq x y z
N MET A 1 -14.13 -0.76 25.74
CA MET A 1 -13.72 0.19 24.69
C MET A 1 -12.21 0.24 24.64
N LYS A 2 -11.63 0.20 23.45
CA LYS A 2 -10.20 0.27 23.18
C LYS A 2 -9.92 1.36 22.14
N LEU A 3 -8.74 1.96 22.20
CA LEU A 3 -8.29 3.05 21.34
C LEU A 3 -6.96 2.66 20.69
N GLY A 4 -6.86 2.85 19.38
CA GLY A 4 -5.67 2.52 18.58
C GLY A 4 -5.23 3.68 17.69
N PHE A 5 -3.99 3.64 17.20
CA PHE A 5 -3.46 4.58 16.20
C PHE A 5 -2.99 3.78 15.00
N LEU A 6 -3.44 4.15 13.79
CA LEU A 6 -2.94 3.50 12.57
C LEU A 6 -1.49 3.88 12.32
N TYR A 7 -0.68 2.94 11.87
CA TYR A 7 0.62 3.25 11.29
C TYR A 7 0.39 3.95 9.96
N HIS A 8 0.56 5.26 9.91
CA HIS A 8 0.07 6.06 8.79
C HIS A 8 1.18 6.61 7.88
N GLU A 9 2.44 6.59 8.30
CA GLU A 9 3.54 7.22 7.54
C GLU A 9 4.01 6.42 6.33
N ARG A 10 3.81 5.10 6.33
CA ARG A 10 4.32 4.20 5.28
C ARG A 10 3.22 3.27 4.79
N LEU A 11 3.11 3.13 3.47
CA LEU A 11 2.07 2.36 2.81
C LEU A 11 1.95 0.92 3.34
N GLY A 12 3.07 0.21 3.43
CA GLY A 12 3.07 -1.20 3.89
C GLY A 12 2.55 -1.37 5.31
N HIS A 13 2.96 -0.51 6.24
CA HIS A 13 2.45 -0.58 7.62
C HIS A 13 0.99 -0.13 7.71
N LEU A 14 0.59 0.87 6.93
CA LEU A 14 -0.81 1.29 6.85
C LEU A 14 -1.70 0.15 6.36
N ALA A 15 -1.27 -0.57 5.32
CA ALA A 15 -2.01 -1.68 4.73
C ALA A 15 -2.00 -2.91 5.64
N LEU A 16 -0.83 -3.47 5.94
CA LEU A 16 -0.70 -4.79 6.55
C LEU A 16 -1.14 -4.82 8.01
N ASN A 17 -0.70 -3.86 8.83
CA ASN A 17 -1.06 -3.83 10.25
C ASN A 17 -2.57 -3.63 10.43
N THR A 18 -3.18 -2.80 9.57
CA THR A 18 -4.63 -2.52 9.63
C THR A 18 -5.45 -3.68 9.08
N ASP A 19 -5.05 -4.29 7.95
CA ASP A 19 -5.73 -5.45 7.38
C ASP A 19 -5.63 -6.66 8.32
N LEU A 20 -4.47 -6.90 8.95
CA LEU A 20 -4.29 -7.94 9.95
C LEU A 20 -5.25 -7.78 11.14
N TYR A 21 -5.43 -6.55 11.63
CA TYR A 21 -6.43 -6.27 12.67
C TYR A 21 -7.85 -6.66 12.20
N LEU A 22 -8.25 -6.25 10.99
CA LEU A 22 -9.56 -6.61 10.45
C LEU A 22 -9.72 -8.13 10.28
N ARG A 23 -8.66 -8.83 9.86
CA ARG A 23 -8.66 -10.30 9.76
C ARG A 23 -8.85 -10.96 11.12
N ARG A 24 -8.14 -10.48 12.15
CA ARG A 24 -8.29 -10.99 13.52
C ARG A 24 -9.68 -10.71 14.09
N ARG A 25 -10.31 -9.58 13.74
CA ARG A 25 -11.73 -9.31 14.05
C ARG A 25 -12.65 -10.29 13.32
N HIS A 26 -12.41 -10.54 12.03
CA HIS A 26 -13.18 -11.48 11.22
C HIS A 26 -13.10 -12.92 11.75
N LEU A 27 -11.91 -13.36 12.17
CA LEU A 27 -11.65 -14.69 12.73
C LEU A 27 -12.12 -14.84 14.19
N GLY A 28 -12.64 -13.77 14.81
CA GLY A 28 -13.10 -13.79 16.21
C GLY A 28 -11.97 -13.84 17.26
N ILE A 29 -10.71 -13.70 16.84
CA ILE A 29 -9.55 -13.57 17.74
C ILE A 29 -9.71 -12.31 18.59
N ILE A 30 -10.16 -11.22 17.97
CA ILE A 30 -10.53 -10.01 18.68
C ILE A 30 -12.07 -10.01 18.85
N PRO A 31 -12.60 -9.98 20.09
CA PRO A 31 -14.02 -10.15 20.34
C PRO A 31 -14.89 -9.05 19.71
N SER A 32 -15.98 -9.43 19.05
CA SER A 32 -16.89 -8.51 18.34
C SER A 32 -17.63 -7.52 19.24
N HIS A 33 -17.86 -7.87 20.51
CA HIS A 33 -18.52 -7.00 21.49
C HIS A 33 -17.63 -5.88 22.00
N GLU A 34 -16.31 -5.94 21.76
CA GLU A 34 -15.41 -4.85 22.10
C GLU A 34 -15.52 -3.71 21.09
N VAL A 35 -15.81 -2.50 21.58
CA VAL A 35 -15.78 -1.27 20.79
C VAL A 35 -14.34 -0.78 20.67
N HIS A 36 -13.82 -0.71 19.45
CA HIS A 36 -12.48 -0.23 19.14
C HIS A 36 -12.59 1.04 18.27
N ILE A 37 -11.86 2.08 18.63
CA ILE A 37 -11.80 3.34 17.87
C ILE A 37 -10.36 3.61 17.49
N PHE A 38 -10.11 3.83 16.21
CA PHE A 38 -8.79 4.13 15.71
C PHE A 38 -8.67 5.58 15.28
N PHE A 39 -7.49 6.14 15.46
CA PHE A 39 -7.14 7.48 15.00
C PHE A 39 -6.07 7.41 13.91
N VAL A 40 -6.19 8.31 12.94
CA VAL A 40 -5.22 8.50 11.87
C VAL A 40 -5.10 10.00 11.56
N TYR A 41 -3.94 10.42 11.11
CA TYR A 41 -3.70 11.76 10.56
C TYR A 41 -2.63 11.66 9.49
N SER A 42 -2.69 12.51 8.46
CA SER A 42 -1.71 12.56 7.36
C SER A 42 -1.26 11.16 6.86
N PRO A 43 -2.18 10.30 6.40
CA PRO A 43 -1.84 8.95 5.96
C PRO A 43 -1.06 8.95 4.64
N ALA A 44 -0.21 7.95 4.47
CA ALA A 44 0.59 7.70 3.27
C ALA A 44 -0.26 7.40 2.03
N ASN A 45 -1.52 6.99 2.23
CA ASN A 45 -2.50 6.80 1.19
C ASN A 45 -3.92 6.99 1.73
N GLN A 46 -4.62 8.00 1.21
CA GLN A 46 -5.98 8.36 1.62
C GLN A 46 -7.03 7.35 1.15
N GLN A 47 -6.81 6.70 -0.01
CA GLN A 47 -7.76 5.71 -0.53
C GLN A 47 -7.84 4.49 0.40
N LEU A 48 -6.73 3.99 0.92
CA LEU A 48 -6.72 2.91 1.92
C LEU A 48 -7.48 3.30 3.18
N VAL A 49 -7.22 4.49 3.73
CA VAL A 49 -7.94 4.99 4.92
C VAL A 49 -9.45 5.05 4.67
N LYS A 50 -9.87 5.49 3.48
CA LYS A 50 -11.29 5.49 3.08
C LYS A 50 -11.86 4.07 2.95
N MET A 51 -11.09 3.10 2.50
CA MET A 51 -11.53 1.70 2.42
C MET A 51 -11.64 1.07 3.81
N PHE A 52 -10.67 1.33 4.69
CA PHE A 52 -10.69 0.86 6.07
C PHE A 52 -11.83 1.48 6.89
N SER A 53 -12.12 2.78 6.73
CA SER A 53 -13.19 3.46 7.48
C SER A 53 -14.60 2.90 7.20
N ARG A 54 -14.77 2.13 6.13
CA ARG A 54 -16.02 1.37 5.85
C ARG A 54 -16.18 0.13 6.74
N ARG A 55 -15.10 -0.35 7.35
CA ARG A 55 -15.02 -1.63 8.07
C ARG A 55 -14.67 -1.48 9.56
N MET A 56 -14.18 -0.32 9.96
CA MET A 56 -13.83 -0.01 11.36
C MET A 56 -14.14 1.44 11.71
N VAL A 57 -14.28 1.73 13.00
CA VAL A 57 -14.44 3.11 13.47
C VAL A 57 -13.09 3.81 13.42
N LEU A 58 -12.96 4.72 12.44
CA LEU A 58 -11.72 5.43 12.16
C LEU A 58 -11.97 6.94 12.16
N ILE A 59 -11.20 7.66 12.98
CA ILE A 59 -11.26 9.11 13.11
C ILE A 59 -10.02 9.72 12.46
N ASN A 60 -10.22 10.43 11.35
CA ASN A 60 -9.16 11.18 10.69
C ASN A 60 -9.07 12.59 11.27
N SER A 61 -8.23 12.77 12.30
CA SER A 61 -8.05 14.05 12.99
C SER A 61 -6.69 14.10 13.68
N GLU A 62 -5.86 15.04 13.26
CA GLU A 62 -4.55 15.28 13.89
C GLU A 62 -4.70 15.74 15.35
N PHE A 63 -5.66 16.62 15.63
CA PHE A 63 -5.92 17.10 16.99
C PHE A 63 -6.29 15.96 17.92
N LEU A 64 -7.29 15.13 17.56
CA LEU A 64 -7.71 14.02 18.40
C LEU A 64 -6.62 12.95 18.52
N SER A 65 -5.85 12.72 17.44
CA SER A 65 -4.70 11.81 17.47
C SER A 65 -3.69 12.24 18.54
N LYS A 66 -3.36 13.54 18.61
CA LYS A 66 -2.44 14.10 19.61
C LYS A 66 -3.03 14.08 21.03
N VAL A 67 -4.31 14.38 21.19
CA VAL A 67 -5.00 14.35 22.50
C VAL A 67 -4.97 12.94 23.10
N PHE A 68 -5.20 11.90 22.29
CA PHE A 68 -5.25 10.53 22.77
C PHE A 68 -3.90 9.79 22.72
N ALA A 69 -2.86 10.36 22.09
CA ALA A 69 -1.54 9.72 21.96
C ALA A 69 -0.96 9.17 23.27
N PRO A 70 -1.12 9.82 24.45
CA PRO A 70 -0.63 9.27 25.72
C PRO A 70 -1.15 7.87 26.05
N ILE A 71 -2.35 7.49 25.57
CA ILE A 71 -2.96 6.18 25.83
C ILE A 71 -2.11 5.05 25.24
N GLY A 72 -1.59 5.24 24.04
CA GLY A 72 -0.68 4.29 23.38
C GLY A 72 0.73 4.38 23.94
N PHE A 73 1.22 5.60 24.22
CA PHE A 73 2.56 5.82 24.79
C PHE A 73 2.74 5.10 26.13
N PHE A 74 1.78 5.24 27.05
CA PHE A 74 1.80 4.58 28.36
C PHE A 74 1.24 3.16 28.34
N ARG A 75 0.87 2.62 27.16
CA ARG A 75 0.28 1.28 26.99
C ARG A 75 -0.82 0.99 28.02
N THR A 76 -1.73 1.93 28.19
CA THR A 76 -2.79 1.80 29.21
C THR A 76 -3.70 0.61 28.88
N ARG A 77 -4.57 0.20 29.82
CA ARG A 77 -5.55 -0.87 29.57
C ARG A 77 -6.50 -0.60 28.38
N PHE A 78 -6.63 0.66 27.97
CA PHE A 78 -7.48 1.07 26.85
C PHE A 78 -6.75 1.05 25.50
N TRP A 79 -5.45 0.77 25.49
CA TRP A 79 -4.65 0.70 24.28
C TRP A 79 -4.95 -0.57 23.46
N GLU A 80 -5.11 -0.40 22.15
CA GLU A 80 -5.13 -1.48 21.16
C GLU A 80 -3.91 -1.35 20.23
N PRO A 81 -2.91 -2.24 20.35
CA PRO A 81 -1.78 -2.26 19.44
C PRO A 81 -2.18 -2.87 18.08
N LEU A 82 -1.46 -2.49 17.03
CA LEU A 82 -1.57 -3.10 15.70
C LEU A 82 -0.26 -3.83 15.36
N PRO A 83 0.07 -4.95 16.02
CA PRO A 83 1.35 -5.62 15.78
C PRO A 83 1.37 -6.29 14.40
N PHE A 84 2.51 -6.22 13.73
CA PHE A 84 2.84 -6.98 12.53
C PHE A 84 4.32 -7.37 12.63
N ILE A 85 4.59 -8.65 12.82
CA ILE A 85 5.94 -9.19 13.03
C ILE A 85 6.42 -10.06 11.87
N GLY A 86 5.57 -10.34 10.88
CA GLY A 86 5.92 -11.01 9.64
C GLY A 86 5.80 -12.53 9.67
N ASN A 87 5.04 -13.07 10.63
CA ASN A 87 4.77 -14.52 10.76
C ASN A 87 3.27 -14.86 10.81
N GLU A 88 2.41 -13.90 10.52
CA GLU A 88 0.94 -14.00 10.58
C GLU A 88 0.32 -14.76 9.39
N TYR A 89 0.99 -15.82 8.93
CA TYR A 89 0.55 -16.62 7.77
C TYR A 89 -0.87 -17.16 7.96
N ASP A 90 -1.18 -17.66 9.15
CA ASP A 90 -2.47 -18.28 9.44
C ASP A 90 -3.62 -17.28 9.30
N GLU A 91 -3.46 -16.04 9.76
CA GLU A 91 -4.49 -15.00 9.60
C GLU A 91 -4.70 -14.60 8.14
N PHE A 92 -3.61 -14.49 7.35
CA PHE A 92 -3.70 -14.15 5.94
C PHE A 92 -4.23 -15.29 5.08
N HIS A 93 -3.96 -16.54 5.46
CA HIS A 93 -4.49 -17.74 4.81
C HIS A 93 -5.97 -17.98 5.15
N SER A 94 -6.33 -17.84 6.43
CA SER A 94 -7.65 -18.26 6.94
C SER A 94 -8.74 -17.21 6.74
N ALA A 95 -8.38 -15.94 6.61
CA ALA A 95 -9.33 -14.86 6.35
C ALA A 95 -9.24 -14.40 4.88
N PRO A 96 -10.36 -14.06 4.23
CA PRO A 96 -10.32 -13.36 2.94
C PRO A 96 -9.84 -11.91 3.11
N PRO A 97 -9.52 -11.20 2.01
CA PRO A 97 -9.31 -9.75 2.04
C PRO A 97 -10.47 -9.01 2.74
N GLN A 98 -10.16 -8.06 3.62
CA GLN A 98 -11.19 -7.43 4.47
C GLN A 98 -11.76 -6.13 3.90
N ILE A 99 -11.14 -5.59 2.85
CA ILE A 99 -11.57 -4.38 2.14
C ILE A 99 -11.80 -4.69 0.67
N SER A 100 -12.68 -3.92 0.03
CA SER A 100 -12.97 -4.03 -1.40
C SER A 100 -13.28 -2.66 -1.99
N PHE A 101 -13.11 -2.52 -3.31
CA PHE A 101 -13.58 -1.35 -4.01
C PHE A 101 -15.12 -1.34 -4.11
N SER A 102 -15.68 -0.15 -4.12
CA SER A 102 -17.09 0.07 -4.47
C SER A 102 -17.28 0.02 -5.99
N ALA A 103 -18.51 -0.19 -6.47
CA ALA A 103 -18.80 -0.19 -7.90
C ALA A 103 -18.37 1.10 -8.63
N ASN A 104 -18.46 2.26 -7.96
CA ASN A 104 -17.97 3.52 -8.52
C ASN A 104 -16.44 3.57 -8.60
N GLU A 105 -15.75 3.00 -7.62
CA GLU A 105 -14.29 2.86 -7.63
C GLU A 105 -13.84 1.89 -8.70
N GLU A 106 -14.54 0.76 -8.90
CA GLU A 106 -14.30 -0.16 -10.01
C GLU A 106 -14.45 0.53 -11.38
N ALA A 107 -15.52 1.31 -11.57
CA ALA A 107 -15.73 2.06 -12.80
C ALA A 107 -14.62 3.12 -13.02
N LYS A 108 -14.28 3.89 -11.98
CA LYS A 108 -13.21 4.90 -12.03
C LYS A 108 -11.86 4.28 -12.34
N GLY A 109 -11.52 3.18 -11.69
CA GLY A 109 -10.25 2.49 -11.87
C GLY A 109 -10.13 1.85 -13.25
N GLN A 110 -11.21 1.24 -13.75
CA GLN A 110 -11.21 0.76 -15.14
C GLN A 110 -11.02 1.89 -16.15
N GLN A 111 -11.68 3.03 -15.94
CA GLN A 111 -11.50 4.19 -16.81
C GLN A 111 -10.05 4.69 -16.78
N PHE A 112 -9.42 4.69 -15.61
CA PHE A 112 -8.01 5.04 -15.44
C PHE A 112 -7.09 4.08 -16.21
N LEU A 113 -7.27 2.76 -16.06
CA LEU A 113 -6.50 1.75 -16.80
C LEU A 113 -6.69 1.88 -18.31
N ASN A 114 -7.93 2.09 -18.78
CA ASN A 114 -8.23 2.31 -20.19
C ASN A 114 -7.50 3.55 -20.74
N GLY A 115 -7.38 4.62 -19.95
CA GLY A 115 -6.62 5.82 -20.30
C GLY A 115 -5.13 5.56 -20.52
N MET A 116 -4.58 4.50 -19.90
CA MET A 116 -3.21 4.03 -20.16
C MET A 116 -3.12 2.96 -21.26
N GLY A 117 -4.24 2.61 -21.91
CA GLY A 117 -4.31 1.55 -22.93
C GLY A 117 -4.52 0.14 -22.39
N ILE A 118 -4.66 -0.04 -21.06
CA ILE A 118 -4.92 -1.34 -20.43
C ILE A 118 -6.44 -1.56 -20.34
N THR A 119 -6.97 -2.46 -21.17
CA THR A 119 -8.39 -2.87 -21.15
C THR A 119 -8.60 -4.08 -20.24
N LYS A 120 -9.87 -4.46 -20.02
CA LYS A 120 -10.24 -5.63 -19.18
C LYS A 120 -9.67 -6.96 -19.67
N ASP A 121 -9.40 -7.08 -20.97
CA ASP A 121 -8.86 -8.30 -21.58
C ASP A 121 -7.33 -8.40 -21.46
N HIS A 122 -6.69 -7.31 -21.04
CA HIS A 122 -5.24 -7.27 -20.84
C HIS A 122 -4.88 -7.68 -19.41
N TRP A 123 -3.80 -8.46 -19.29
CA TRP A 123 -3.13 -8.67 -18.01
C TRP A 123 -1.85 -7.85 -17.95
N TYR A 124 -1.46 -7.45 -16.75
CA TYR A 124 -0.26 -6.67 -16.52
C TYR A 124 0.45 -7.07 -15.23
N ALA A 125 1.74 -6.76 -15.15
CA ALA A 125 2.53 -6.89 -13.94
C ALA A 125 2.98 -5.51 -13.45
N CYS A 126 2.99 -5.35 -12.13
CA CYS A 126 3.54 -4.14 -11.51
C CYS A 126 5.01 -4.33 -11.20
N PHE A 127 5.82 -3.33 -11.55
CA PHE A 127 7.26 -3.31 -11.29
C PHE A 127 7.57 -2.21 -10.28
N PHE A 128 8.36 -2.50 -9.25
CA PHE A 128 8.80 -1.48 -8.30
C PHE A 128 10.29 -1.67 -8.00
N ALA A 129 11.07 -0.63 -8.29
CA ALA A 129 12.44 -0.52 -7.86
C ALA A 129 12.54 0.73 -7.00
N ARG A 130 12.88 0.56 -5.73
CA ARG A 130 13.10 1.68 -4.83
C ARG A 130 14.39 2.40 -5.20
N ASP A 131 14.36 3.71 -5.24
CA ASP A 131 15.55 4.54 -5.40
C ASP A 131 15.88 5.35 -4.15
N HIS A 132 17.08 5.93 -4.16
CA HIS A 132 17.62 6.74 -3.07
C HIS A 132 16.78 8.00 -2.81
N ARG A 133 16.23 8.59 -3.88
CA ARG A 133 15.47 9.85 -3.87
C ARG A 133 14.25 9.79 -2.96
N TYR A 134 13.61 8.62 -2.81
CA TYR A 134 12.53 8.45 -1.85
C TYR A 134 12.90 8.89 -0.42
N TYR A 135 14.10 8.54 0.07
CA TYR A 135 14.53 8.88 1.43
C TYR A 135 14.87 10.36 1.58
N GLU A 136 15.50 10.97 0.58
CA GLU A 136 15.77 12.41 0.59
C GLU A 136 14.49 13.23 0.75
N VAL A 137 13.41 12.81 0.10
CA VAL A 137 12.12 13.53 0.12
C VAL A 137 11.32 13.23 1.39
N PHE A 138 11.18 11.96 1.76
CA PHE A 138 10.24 11.54 2.81
C PHE A 138 10.87 11.27 4.17
N SER A 139 12.20 11.20 4.27
CA SER A 139 12.90 11.02 5.54
C SER A 139 14.30 11.66 5.52
N PRO A 140 14.39 12.99 5.32
CA PRO A 140 15.66 13.70 5.12
C PRO A 140 16.63 13.60 6.31
N ASN A 141 16.13 13.27 7.50
CA ASN A 141 16.91 13.18 8.75
C ASN A 141 17.27 11.74 9.14
N THR A 142 17.03 10.76 8.28
CA THR A 142 17.49 9.37 8.49
C THR A 142 18.75 9.11 7.68
N ASP A 143 19.73 8.44 8.29
CA ASP A 143 20.91 7.95 7.57
C ASP A 143 20.46 7.03 6.41
N ALA A 144 20.41 7.58 5.20
CA ALA A 144 19.99 6.89 3.98
C ALA A 144 20.83 5.61 3.74
N ALA A 145 22.06 5.59 4.25
CA ALA A 145 23.00 4.48 4.22
C ALA A 145 22.44 3.17 4.82
N PHE A 146 21.52 3.22 5.80
CA PHE A 146 21.02 2.00 6.45
C PHE A 146 20.06 1.18 5.56
N SER A 147 19.58 1.77 4.47
CA SER A 147 18.56 1.17 3.57
C SER A 147 19.02 0.99 2.14
N ASP A 148 20.27 1.33 1.82
CA ASP A 148 20.79 1.32 0.45
C ASP A 148 20.77 -0.08 -0.17
N HIS A 149 20.94 -1.12 0.65
CA HIS A 149 20.81 -2.52 0.23
C HIS A 149 19.42 -2.92 -0.32
N ARG A 150 18.38 -2.09 -0.14
CA ARG A 150 17.02 -2.31 -0.68
C ARG A 150 16.74 -1.50 -1.94
N ASN A 151 17.65 -0.60 -2.30
CA ASN A 151 17.56 0.13 -3.54
C ASN A 151 17.93 -0.79 -4.71
N ALA A 152 17.28 -0.61 -5.84
CA ALA A 152 17.61 -1.35 -7.05
C ALA A 152 17.52 -0.42 -8.25
N ASP A 153 18.41 -0.64 -9.20
CA ASP A 153 18.31 0.01 -10.49
C ASP A 153 17.14 -0.61 -11.28
N ILE A 154 16.14 0.19 -11.63
CA ILE A 154 14.99 -0.23 -12.44
C ILE A 154 15.41 -0.84 -13.79
N ASP A 155 16.54 -0.43 -14.38
CA ASP A 155 17.00 -0.97 -15.67
C ASP A 155 17.42 -2.44 -15.56
N THR A 156 17.73 -2.93 -14.36
CA THR A 156 17.98 -4.37 -14.12
C THR A 156 16.75 -5.25 -14.37
N TYR A 157 15.55 -4.65 -14.38
CA TYR A 157 14.28 -5.33 -14.62
C TYR A 157 13.93 -5.43 -16.12
N ARG A 158 14.75 -4.85 -17.02
CA ARG A 158 14.46 -4.80 -18.47
C ARG A 158 14.18 -6.16 -19.09
N LEU A 159 15.02 -7.16 -18.82
CA LEU A 159 14.83 -8.51 -19.38
C LEU A 159 13.52 -9.16 -18.91
N ALA A 160 13.10 -8.90 -17.67
CA ALA A 160 11.83 -9.37 -17.14
C ALA A 160 10.65 -8.64 -17.80
N ALA A 161 10.74 -7.33 -17.98
CA ALA A 161 9.73 -6.54 -18.68
C ALA A 161 9.56 -6.99 -20.13
N GLU A 162 10.66 -7.23 -20.85
CA GLU A 162 10.61 -7.78 -22.21
C GLU A 162 9.96 -9.17 -22.27
N ALA A 163 10.26 -10.05 -21.31
CA ALA A 163 9.65 -11.38 -21.27
C ALA A 163 8.13 -11.31 -21.08
N ILE A 164 7.65 -10.40 -20.23
CA ILE A 164 6.22 -10.14 -20.00
C ILE A 164 5.55 -9.61 -21.25
N VAL A 165 6.16 -8.63 -21.91
CA VAL A 165 5.66 -8.05 -23.15
C VAL A 165 5.58 -9.10 -24.27
N ARG A 166 6.62 -9.94 -24.42
CA ARG A 166 6.63 -11.06 -25.38
C ARG A 166 5.54 -12.08 -25.09
N ALA A 167 5.18 -12.28 -23.83
CA ALA A 167 4.07 -13.14 -23.40
C ALA A 167 2.68 -12.49 -23.57
N GLY A 168 2.60 -11.27 -24.14
CA GLY A 168 1.34 -10.57 -24.36
C GLY A 168 0.88 -9.69 -23.19
N GLY A 169 1.67 -9.59 -22.12
CA GLY A 169 1.35 -8.78 -20.95
C GLY A 169 1.78 -7.33 -21.10
N TRP A 170 1.29 -6.51 -20.17
CA TRP A 170 1.74 -5.13 -19.97
C TRP A 170 2.62 -5.03 -18.72
N VAL A 171 3.44 -3.99 -18.68
CA VAL A 171 4.31 -3.68 -17.56
C VAL A 171 3.94 -2.28 -17.08
N VAL A 172 3.60 -2.17 -15.80
CA VAL A 172 3.32 -0.89 -15.15
C VAL A 172 4.35 -0.67 -14.06
N ARG A 173 5.23 0.32 -14.24
CA ARG A 173 6.19 0.69 -13.19
C ARG A 173 5.49 1.57 -12.14
N MET A 174 5.47 1.05 -10.93
CA MET A 174 4.98 1.71 -9.71
C MET A 174 6.14 2.39 -8.97
N GLY A 175 5.82 3.39 -8.16
CA GLY A 175 6.80 4.09 -7.32
C GLY A 175 6.41 5.53 -7.04
N SER A 176 7.15 6.17 -6.14
CA SER A 176 7.00 7.59 -5.85
C SER A 176 8.36 8.27 -5.85
N CYS A 177 8.42 9.48 -6.42
CA CYS A 177 9.63 10.30 -6.47
C CYS A 177 10.79 9.60 -7.18
N VAL A 178 10.53 9.07 -8.37
CA VAL A 178 11.55 8.32 -9.10
C VAL A 178 12.70 9.19 -9.60
N GLU A 179 13.93 8.72 -9.48
CA GLU A 179 15.14 9.42 -9.88
C GLU A 179 15.33 9.41 -11.41
N LYS A 180 14.97 8.30 -12.06
CA LYS A 180 15.04 8.15 -13.52
C LYS A 180 13.79 7.51 -14.10
N VAL A 181 13.51 7.85 -15.36
CA VAL A 181 12.49 7.20 -16.21
C VAL A 181 12.96 5.79 -16.55
N PHE A 182 12.03 4.83 -16.65
CA PHE A 182 12.36 3.48 -17.08
C PHE A 182 12.64 3.47 -18.58
N GLN A 183 13.89 3.17 -18.97
CA GLN A 183 14.36 3.32 -20.34
C GLN A 183 13.99 2.11 -21.22
N MET A 184 12.69 1.87 -21.38
CA MET A 184 12.16 0.86 -22.30
C MET A 184 11.00 1.46 -23.08
N ASP A 185 11.30 1.89 -24.32
CA ASP A 185 10.29 2.42 -25.23
C ASP A 185 9.52 1.27 -25.86
N HIS A 186 8.36 0.96 -25.29
CA HIS A 186 7.44 -0.06 -25.80
C HIS A 186 6.00 0.33 -25.44
N PRO A 187 5.02 0.21 -26.36
CA PRO A 187 3.64 0.66 -26.14
C PRO A 187 2.90 -0.06 -24.99
N ARG A 188 3.44 -1.20 -24.53
CA ARG A 188 2.92 -1.97 -23.38
C ARG A 188 3.69 -1.75 -22.08
N VAL A 189 4.64 -0.82 -22.05
CA VAL A 189 5.41 -0.46 -20.88
C VAL A 189 5.00 0.95 -20.47
N ILE A 190 4.43 1.06 -19.28
CA ILE A 190 3.90 2.31 -18.74
C ILE A 190 4.71 2.68 -17.51
N ASP A 191 5.39 3.81 -17.56
CA ASP A 191 6.10 4.37 -16.40
C ASP A 191 5.16 5.25 -15.57
N TYR A 192 4.19 4.63 -14.90
CA TYR A 192 3.19 5.33 -14.06
C TYR A 192 3.87 6.21 -13.00
N ALA A 193 4.97 5.73 -12.42
CA ALA A 193 5.75 6.43 -11.42
C ALA A 193 6.31 7.80 -11.89
N SER A 194 6.47 8.02 -13.20
CA SER A 194 6.97 9.29 -13.76
C SER A 194 5.88 10.24 -14.27
N ILE A 195 4.63 9.79 -14.39
CA ILE A 195 3.56 10.52 -15.09
C ILE A 195 2.59 11.20 -14.12
N CYS A 196 2.01 10.44 -13.17
CA CYS A 196 1.01 10.97 -12.26
C CYS A 196 0.78 9.99 -11.11
N ARG A 197 0.98 10.44 -9.87
CA ARG A 197 0.67 9.66 -8.66
C ARG A 197 -0.67 10.11 -8.11
N ASP A 198 -1.58 9.16 -7.92
CA ASP A 198 -2.86 9.36 -7.26
C ASP A 198 -3.07 8.24 -6.24
N ASP A 199 -3.50 8.59 -5.02
CA ASP A 199 -3.68 7.61 -3.95
C ASP A 199 -4.66 6.50 -4.34
N PHE A 200 -5.68 6.82 -5.13
CA PHE A 200 -6.62 5.81 -5.60
C PHE A 200 -6.00 4.91 -6.68
N ALA A 201 -5.30 5.48 -7.67
CA ALA A 201 -4.62 4.73 -8.71
C ALA A 201 -3.52 3.81 -8.14
N ASP A 202 -2.74 4.26 -7.16
CA ASP A 202 -1.70 3.45 -6.48
C ASP A 202 -2.27 2.11 -5.98
N ILE A 203 -3.44 2.15 -5.36
CA ILE A 203 -4.11 0.97 -4.79
C ILE A 203 -4.84 0.17 -5.86
N TYR A 204 -5.53 0.85 -6.79
CA TYR A 204 -6.32 0.18 -7.83
C TYR A 204 -5.45 -0.60 -8.80
N ILE A 205 -4.35 0.01 -9.29
CA ILE A 205 -3.40 -0.64 -10.19
C ILE A 205 -2.77 -1.86 -9.51
N THR A 206 -2.35 -1.72 -8.26
CA THR A 206 -1.71 -2.81 -7.51
C THR A 206 -2.68 -3.97 -7.27
N ALA A 207 -3.93 -3.69 -6.91
CA ALA A 207 -4.93 -4.71 -6.62
C ALA A 207 -5.37 -5.54 -7.85
N HIS A 208 -5.23 -4.99 -9.06
CA HIS A 208 -5.62 -5.64 -10.32
C HIS A 208 -4.43 -6.18 -11.12
N ALA A 209 -3.21 -6.00 -10.63
CA ALA A 209 -2.03 -6.59 -11.24
C ALA A 209 -2.07 -8.11 -11.13
N ARG A 210 -1.60 -8.80 -12.17
CA ARG A 210 -1.49 -10.27 -12.14
C ARG A 210 -0.44 -10.74 -11.13
N PHE A 211 0.63 -9.98 -11.02
CA PHE A 211 1.69 -10.16 -10.02
C PHE A 211 2.53 -8.90 -9.91
N PHE A 212 3.36 -8.85 -8.88
CA PHE A 212 4.26 -7.75 -8.57
C PHE A 212 5.72 -8.24 -8.63
N VAL A 213 6.61 -7.44 -9.23
CA VAL A 213 8.06 -7.69 -9.29
C VAL A 213 8.78 -6.49 -8.68
N GLY A 214 9.63 -6.70 -7.69
CA GLY A 214 10.34 -5.59 -7.09
C GLY A 214 11.17 -5.95 -5.87
N THR A 215 11.74 -4.93 -5.23
CA THR A 215 12.46 -5.09 -3.97
C THR A 215 11.53 -5.14 -2.77
N PRO A 216 11.93 -5.75 -1.63
CA PRO A 216 11.14 -5.74 -0.40
C PRO A 216 10.86 -4.31 0.08
N SER A 217 9.60 -3.90 0.00
CA SER A 217 9.15 -2.55 0.32
C SER A 217 7.67 -2.53 0.66
N GLY A 218 7.19 -1.46 1.30
CA GLY A 218 5.76 -1.33 1.60
C GLY A 218 4.83 -1.26 0.38
N ALA A 219 5.35 -1.12 -0.84
CA ALA A 219 4.56 -1.19 -2.08
C ALA A 219 4.45 -2.62 -2.64
N THR A 220 5.34 -3.52 -2.23
CA THR A 220 5.46 -4.90 -2.72
C THR A 220 5.04 -5.95 -1.68
N THR A 221 4.56 -5.51 -0.50
CA THR A 221 4.15 -6.38 0.61
C THR A 221 2.63 -6.48 0.71
#